data_AF-A0A368YTW9-F1
#
_entry.id   AF-A0A368YTW9-F1
#
_cell.length_a   1.000
_cell.length_b   1.000
_cell.length_c   1.000
_cell.angle_alpha   90.00
_cell.angle_beta   90.00
_cell.angle_gamma   90.00
#
_symmetry.space_group_name_H-M   'P 1'
#
loop_
_entity.id
_entity.type
_entity.pdbx_description
1 polymer ?
#
loop_
_entity_poly.entity_id
_entity_poly.type
_entity_poly.pdbx_seq_one_letter_code
_entity_poly.pdbx_strand_id
1 'polypeptide(L)'
;MAGLPFSFLATSFQQRRKEDDPESDLDVGLIADRDHLSEVVEVVRENLREQSDRLGFVPNVVGLDLEDVVRLARDSDPWWTTTIVDAVVLIGDRPENVPGSHRVGGENIVRKGRE
;
A
#
# COMPACT_ATOMS: atom_id res chain seq x y z
N MET A 1 19.21 6.98 5.91
CA MET A 1 17.78 7.38 5.98
C MET A 1 17.04 6.16 6.45
N ALA A 2 16.46 6.19 7.66
CA ALA A 2 15.61 5.11 8.14
C ALA A 2 14.39 5.04 7.20
N GLY A 3 14.14 3.88 6.60
CA GLY A 3 12.93 3.67 5.81
C GLY A 3 11.71 3.93 6.68
N LEU A 4 10.70 4.59 6.13
CA LEU A 4 9.42 4.76 6.82
C LEU A 4 8.87 3.36 7.13
N PRO A 5 8.31 3.10 8.32
CA PRO A 5 7.85 1.77 8.74
C PRO A 5 6.56 1.32 8.03
N PHE A 6 6.20 1.97 6.93
CA PHE A 6 4.98 1.72 6.18
C PHE A 6 5.19 2.03 4.70
N SER A 7 4.50 1.25 3.86
CA SER A 7 4.38 1.50 2.43
C SER A 7 2.96 1.97 2.13
N PHE A 8 2.85 3.04 1.35
CA PHE A 8 1.59 3.60 0.89
C PHE A 8 1.37 3.23 -0.57
N LEU A 9 0.27 2.51 -0.82
CA LEU A 9 -0.19 2.16 -2.14
C LEU A 9 -1.44 2.99 -2.48
N ALA A 10 -1.35 3.93 -3.41
CA ALA A 10 -2.58 4.44 -4.01
C ALA A 10 -2.94 3.52 -5.17
N THR A 11 -4.16 3.01 -5.19
CA THR A 11 -4.67 2.38 -6.41
C THR A 11 -5.85 3.22 -6.84
N SER A 12 -5.67 4.16 -7.76
CA SER A 12 -6.85 4.66 -8.46
C SER A 12 -7.41 3.47 -9.23
N PHE A 13 -8.59 2.95 -8.86
CA PHE A 13 -9.27 1.91 -9.63
C PHE A 13 -9.85 2.51 -10.92
N GLN A 14 -8.99 3.08 -11.76
CA GLN A 14 -9.30 3.46 -13.13
C GLN A 14 -9.19 2.21 -14.01
N GLN A 15 -9.98 1.20 -13.69
CA GLN A 15 -10.11 0.02 -14.55
C GLN A 15 -11.59 -0.31 -14.77
N ARG A 16 -12.38 0.71 -15.12
CA ARG A 16 -13.31 0.52 -16.23
C ARG A 16 -12.70 1.16 -17.46
N ARG A 17 -12.21 0.34 -18.39
CA ARG A 17 -11.90 0.82 -19.73
C ARG A 17 -13.13 1.58 -20.27
N LYS A 18 -12.97 2.89 -20.50
CA LYS A 18 -13.88 3.78 -21.26
C LYS A 18 -15.10 4.43 -20.58
N GLU A 19 -15.27 4.39 -19.27
CA GLU A 19 -16.33 5.18 -18.61
C GLU A 19 -15.74 5.90 -17.39
N ASP A 20 -15.16 7.08 -17.65
CA ASP A 20 -14.84 8.07 -16.62
C ASP A 20 -16.16 8.59 -16.03
N ASP A 21 -16.71 7.87 -15.06
CA ASP A 21 -17.89 8.34 -14.33
C ASP A 21 -17.45 9.31 -13.22
N PRO A 22 -18.12 10.48 -13.07
CA PRO A 22 -17.85 11.42 -11.98
C PRO A 22 -18.04 10.83 -10.58
N GLU A 23 -18.63 9.63 -10.44
CA GLU A 23 -18.70 8.88 -9.18
C GLU A 23 -17.46 8.00 -8.89
N SER A 24 -16.35 8.17 -9.60
CA SER A 24 -15.17 7.33 -9.40
C SER A 24 -14.61 7.44 -7.97
N ASP A 25 -14.67 6.32 -7.25
CA ASP A 25 -14.09 6.18 -5.92
C ASP A 25 -12.54 6.19 -5.99
N LEU A 26 -11.90 6.70 -4.94
CA LEU A 26 -10.44 6.66 -4.78
C LEU A 26 -10.09 5.51 -3.83
N ASP A 27 -9.50 4.43 -4.35
CA ASP A 27 -8.99 3.36 -3.51
C ASP A 27 -7.55 3.61 -3.03
N VAL A 28 -7.33 3.40 -1.75
CA VAL A 28 -6.04 3.57 -1.09
C VAL A 28 -5.75 2.30 -0.30
N GLY A 29 -4.69 1.60 -0.70
CA GLY A 29 -4.12 0.46 0.03
C GLY A 29 -2.99 0.92 0.96
N LEU A 30 -3.05 0.53 2.22
CA LEU A 30 -2.01 0.83 3.20
C LEU A 30 -1.39 -0.47 3.67
N ILE A 31 -0.06 -0.53 3.62
CA ILE A 31 0.69 -1.66 4.18
C ILE A 31 1.54 -1.12 5.33
N ALA A 32 1.26 -1.59 6.54
CA ALA A 32 1.96 -1.15 7.74
C ALA A 32 2.12 -2.31 8.73
N ASP A 33 2.98 -2.13 9.72
CA ASP A 33 3.04 -3.05 10.87
C ASP A 33 1.68 -3.12 11.57
N ARG A 34 1.30 -4.32 12.02
CA ARG A 34 -0.01 -4.59 12.66
C ARG A 34 -0.32 -3.61 13.79
N ASP A 35 0.67 -3.28 14.61
CA ASP A 35 0.51 -2.40 15.77
C ASP A 35 0.17 -0.94 15.38
N HIS A 36 0.56 -0.52 14.17
CA HIS A 36 0.35 0.84 13.66
C HIS A 36 -0.75 0.93 12.60
N LEU A 37 -1.20 -0.20 12.05
CA LEU A 37 -2.10 -0.23 10.89
C LEU A 37 -3.39 0.56 11.12
N SER A 38 -4.02 0.36 12.28
CA SER A 38 -5.28 1.04 12.61
C SER A 38 -5.11 2.56 12.69
N GLU A 39 -4.06 3.03 13.35
CA GLU A 39 -3.74 4.45 13.47
C GLU A 39 -3.46 5.08 12.09
N VAL A 40 -2.65 4.42 11.27
CA VAL A 40 -2.31 4.92 9.92
C VAL A 40 -3.54 4.99 9.02
N VAL A 41 -4.40 3.97 9.05
CA VAL A 41 -5.66 3.96 8.28
C VAL A 41 -6.56 5.13 8.67
N GLU A 42 -6.75 5.35 9.98
CA GLU A 42 -7.60 6.44 10.48
C GLU A 42 -7.02 7.81 10.12
N VAL A 43 -5.71 8.01 10.28
CA VAL A 43 -5.04 9.26 9.91
C VAL A 43 -5.22 9.55 8.42
N VAL A 44 -5.04 8.56 7.54
CA VAL A 44 -5.21 8.75 6.10
C VAL A 44 -6.66 9.08 5.75
N ARG A 45 -7.64 8.38 6.35
CA ARG A 45 -9.06 8.66 6.17
C ARG A 45 -9.42 10.09 6.56
N GLU A 46 -8.98 10.54 7.73
CA GLU A 46 -9.28 11.89 8.21
C GLU A 46 -8.61 12.96 7.33
N ASN A 47 -7.37 12.73 6.86
CA ASN A 47 -6.68 13.67 5.96
C ASN A 47 -7.31 13.74 4.56
N LEU A 48 -7.96 12.67 4.10
CA LEU A 48 -8.66 12.66 2.81
C LEU A 48 -10.04 13.32 2.87
N ARG A 49 -10.64 13.44 4.06
CA ARG A 49 -12.03 13.89 4.25
C ARG A 49 -12.33 15.26 3.65
N GLU A 50 -11.50 16.26 3.93
CA GLU A 50 -11.69 17.61 3.36
C GLU A 50 -11.52 17.58 1.83
N GLN A 51 -10.57 16.78 1.33
CA GLN A 51 -10.28 16.71 -0.09
C GLN A 51 -11.37 15.96 -0.85
N SER A 52 -11.92 14.90 -0.27
CA SER A 52 -13.05 14.15 -0.82
C SER A 52 -14.28 15.02 -0.96
N ASP A 53 -14.59 15.81 0.07
CA ASP A 53 -15.74 16.73 0.04
C ASP A 53 -15.55 17.83 -1.02
N ARG A 54 -14.34 18.35 -1.14
CA ARG A 54 -14.02 19.44 -2.09
C ARG A 54 -13.99 18.98 -3.54
N LEU A 55 -13.50 17.78 -3.80
CA LEU A 55 -13.28 17.24 -5.16
C LEU A 55 -14.40 16.29 -5.61
N GLY A 56 -15.29 15.87 -4.71
CA GLY A 56 -16.47 15.07 -5.04
C GLY A 56 -16.18 13.59 -5.29
N PHE A 57 -15.20 13.00 -4.61
CA PHE A 57 -14.90 11.55 -4.69
C PHE A 57 -15.14 10.88 -3.33
N VAL A 58 -15.33 9.56 -3.29
CA VAL A 58 -15.40 8.79 -2.04
C VAL A 58 -14.09 8.03 -1.82
N PRO A 59 -13.36 8.28 -0.72
CA PRO A 59 -12.13 7.54 -0.41
C PRO A 59 -12.47 6.18 0.19
N ASN A 60 -11.98 5.11 -0.43
CA ASN A 60 -11.98 3.77 0.14
C ASN A 60 -10.57 3.41 0.60
N VAL A 61 -10.35 3.39 1.92
CA VAL A 61 -9.03 3.10 2.51
C VAL A 61 -9.02 1.70 3.12
N VAL A 62 -8.18 0.83 2.57
CA VAL A 62 -7.98 -0.56 2.99
C VAL A 62 -6.58 -0.70 3.61
N GLY A 63 -6.52 -1.20 4.84
CA GLY A 63 -5.26 -1.52 5.52
C GLY A 63 -4.96 -3.01 5.47
N LEU A 64 -3.72 -3.37 5.18
CA LEU A 64 -3.18 -4.72 5.26
C LEU A 64 -1.94 -4.72 6.15
N ASP A 65 -1.83 -5.70 7.04
CA ASP A 65 -0.57 -5.94 7.74
C ASP A 65 0.36 -6.82 6.88
N LEU A 66 1.61 -6.95 7.33
CA LEU A 66 2.61 -7.73 6.61
C LEU A 66 2.27 -9.22 6.54
N GLU A 67 1.60 -9.78 7.56
CA GLU A 67 1.17 -11.18 7.55
C GLU A 67 0.07 -11.39 6.50
N ASP A 68 -0.86 -10.44 6.38
CA ASP A 68 -1.88 -10.42 5.34
C ASP A 68 -1.28 -10.35 3.95
N VAL A 69 -0.31 -9.46 3.72
CA VAL A 69 0.39 -9.35 2.42
C VAL A 69 1.09 -10.66 2.06
N VAL A 70 1.80 -11.28 3.02
CA VAL A 70 2.47 -12.57 2.79
C VAL A 70 1.46 -13.67 2.48
N ARG A 71 0.34 -13.71 3.20
CA ARG A 71 -0.74 -14.69 2.98
C ARG A 71 -1.38 -14.52 1.61
N LEU A 72 -1.77 -13.30 1.25
CA LEU A 72 -2.40 -12.98 -0.03
C LEU A 72 -1.48 -13.28 -1.23
N ALA A 73 -0.20 -12.93 -1.11
CA ALA A 73 0.81 -13.25 -2.12
C ALA A 73 1.01 -14.77 -2.26
N ARG A 74 1.09 -15.50 -1.14
CA ARG A 74 1.25 -16.96 -1.15
C ARG A 74 0.06 -17.66 -1.79
N ASP A 75 -1.15 -17.20 -1.49
CA ASP A 75 -2.39 -17.85 -1.94
C ASP A 75 -2.76 -17.43 -3.38
N SER A 76 -1.98 -16.56 -4.02
CA SER A 76 -2.28 -15.99 -5.35
C SER A 76 -3.69 -15.40 -5.38
N ASP A 77 -4.05 -14.68 -4.31
CA ASP A 77 -5.39 -14.15 -4.14
C ASP A 77 -5.77 -13.28 -5.38
N PRO A 78 -6.92 -13.53 -6.01
CA PRO A 78 -7.29 -12.82 -7.24
C PRO A 78 -7.40 -11.31 -7.04
N TRP A 79 -7.97 -10.86 -5.91
CA TRP A 79 -8.10 -9.44 -5.60
C TRP A 79 -6.71 -8.81 -5.45
N TRP A 80 -5.83 -9.43 -4.66
CA TRP A 80 -4.46 -8.98 -4.48
C TRP A 80 -3.68 -8.89 -5.80
N THR A 81 -3.75 -9.95 -6.61
CA THR A 81 -3.01 -10.05 -7.88
C THR A 81 -3.45 -8.98 -8.87
N THR A 82 -4.75 -8.66 -8.93
CA THR A 82 -5.25 -7.57 -9.76
C THR A 82 -4.88 -6.20 -9.20
N THR A 83 -4.99 -6.03 -7.88
CA THR A 83 -4.74 -4.75 -7.21
C THR A 83 -3.29 -4.29 -7.40
N ILE A 84 -2.31 -5.17 -7.21
CA ILE A 84 -0.89 -4.78 -7.31
C ILE A 84 -0.44 -4.44 -8.73
N VAL A 85 -1.11 -4.96 -9.76
CA VAL A 85 -0.76 -4.70 -11.17
C VAL A 85 -1.16 -3.28 -11.57
N ASP A 86 -2.33 -2.83 -11.13
CA ASP A 86 -2.87 -1.51 -11.46
C ASP A 86 -2.46 -0.44 -10.43
N ALA A 87 -1.72 -0.82 -9.39
CA ALA A 87 -1.36 0.07 -8.31
C ALA A 87 -0.28 1.10 -8.66
N VAL A 88 -0.45 2.32 -8.15
CA VAL A 88 0.56 3.38 -8.17
C VAL A 88 1.11 3.57 -6.76
N VAL A 89 2.35 3.12 -6.57
CA VAL A 89 3.04 3.31 -5.28
C VAL A 89 3.37 4.78 -5.10
N LEU A 90 2.78 5.42 -4.08
CA LEU A 90 3.11 6.81 -3.77
C LEU A 90 4.33 6.92 -2.84
N ILE A 91 4.45 6.00 -1.86
CA ILE A 91 5.51 6.02 -0.85
C ILE A 91 5.89 4.58 -0.47
N GLY A 92 7.19 4.33 -0.31
CA GLY A 92 7.70 3.05 0.20
C GLY A 92 8.02 2.02 -0.89
N ASP A 93 8.17 0.76 -0.46
CA ASP A 93 8.45 -0.36 -1.34
C ASP A 93 7.21 -0.78 -2.11
N ARG A 94 7.42 -1.33 -3.32
CA ARG A 94 6.34 -1.94 -4.07
C ARG A 94 5.73 -3.13 -3.32
N PRO A 95 4.41 -3.35 -3.39
CA PRO A 95 3.73 -4.42 -2.65
C PRO A 95 4.31 -5.80 -2.91
N GLU A 96 4.69 -6.10 -4.15
CA GLU A 96 5.31 -7.37 -4.55
C GLU A 96 6.68 -7.62 -3.88
N ASN A 97 7.34 -6.56 -3.41
CA ASN A 97 8.66 -6.63 -2.77
C ASN A 97 8.56 -6.68 -1.24
N VAL A 98 7.41 -6.33 -0.65
CA VAL A 98 7.21 -6.30 0.81
C VAL A 98 7.56 -7.65 1.48
N PRO A 99 7.13 -8.82 0.95
CA PRO A 99 7.53 -10.12 1.52
C PRO A 99 9.05 -10.37 1.52
N GLY A 100 9.78 -9.76 0.58
CA GLY A 100 11.23 -9.89 0.43
C GLY A 100 12.02 -8.90 1.28
N SER A 101 11.56 -7.65 1.37
CA SER A 101 12.21 -6.57 2.14
C SER A 101 12.21 -6.83 3.64
N HIS A 102 11.14 -7.45 4.18
CA HIS A 102 11.02 -7.73 5.61
C HIS A 102 12.00 -8.81 6.11
N ARG A 103 12.66 -9.55 5.21
CA ARG A 103 13.72 -10.51 5.58
C ARG A 103 15.10 -9.87 5.72
N VAL A 104 15.29 -8.62 5.25
CA VAL A 104 16.60 -7.95 5.20
C VAL A 104 16.84 -7.03 6.40
N GLY A 105 15.87 -6.90 7.32
CA GLY A 105 16.03 -6.13 8.56
C GLY A 105 16.83 -6.81 9.68
N GLY A 106 17.30 -8.05 9.48
CA GLY A 106 17.89 -8.88 10.54
C GLY A 106 19.37 -9.23 10.41
N GLU A 107 20.04 -8.91 9.29
CA GLU A 107 21.44 -9.33 9.10
C GLU A 107 22.32 -8.16 8.66
N ASN A 108 23.21 -7.78 9.57
CA ASN A 108 24.39 -6.96 9.33
C ASN A 108 25.17 -7.50 8.13
N ILE A 109 24.98 -6.93 6.94
CA ILE A 109 25.94 -7.10 5.84
C ILE A 109 27.10 -6.15 6.13
N VAL A 110 28.02 -6.62 6.97
CA VAL A 110 29.38 -6.10 7.02
C VAL A 110 29.98 -6.30 5.63
N ARG A 111 29.92 -5.26 4.80
CA ARG A 111 30.75 -5.16 3.60
C ARG A 111 32.19 -4.99 4.07
N LYS A 112 32.85 -6.10 4.38
CA LYS A 112 34.30 -6.11 4.55
C LYS A 112 34.94 -5.98 3.18
N GLY A 113 35.26 -4.75 2.81
CA GLY A 113 36.29 -4.51 1.81
C GLY A 113 37.61 -5.13 2.28
N ARG A 114 38.24 -5.88 1.39
CA ARG A 114 39.66 -6.22 1.38
C ARG A 114 40.05 -6.09 -0.09
N GLU A 115 40.69 -4.97 -0.43
CA GLU A 115 42.14 -4.89 -0.71
C GLU A 115 42.54 -5.76 -1.90
#